data_AF-A0AAD7RU87-F1
#
_entry.id   AF-A0AAD7RU87-F1
#
_cell.length_a   1.000
_cell.length_b   1.000
_cell.length_c   1.000
_cell.angle_alpha   90.00
_cell.angle_beta   90.00
_cell.angle_gamma   90.00
#
_symmetry.space_group_name_H-M   'P 1'
#
loop_
_entity.id
_entity.type
_entity.pdbx_description
1 polymer ?
#
loop_
_entity_poly.entity_id
_entity_poly.type
_entity_poly.pdbx_seq_one_letter_code
_entity_poly.pdbx_strand_id
1 'polypeptide(L)'
;MKQFGRIAVSGSISLYNDTTPQSGPYVHVNMVLKQLKMEGFVYGRWKHKNEESLLRLMAWMKEGKLKCSEHITTGFENMSAAFIGMLKGDNIGKAIVKV
;
A
#
# COMPACT_ATOMS: atom_id res chain seq x y z
N MET A 1 18.50 -0.40 6.74
CA MET A 1 17.88 0.04 8.01
C MET A 1 18.95 0.54 8.97
N LYS A 2 18.71 1.68 9.65
CA LYS A 2 19.51 2.17 10.78
C LYS A 2 19.20 1.36 12.06
N GLN A 3 20.01 1.50 13.11
CA GLN A 3 19.72 0.96 14.44
C GLN A 3 18.32 1.42 14.90
N PHE A 4 17.55 0.53 15.53
CA PHE A 4 16.18 0.78 16.00
C PHE A 4 15.15 1.10 14.90
N GLY A 5 15.47 0.77 13.65
CA GLY A 5 14.59 0.98 12.51
C GLY A 5 13.25 0.24 12.64
N ARG A 6 12.19 0.82 12.05
CA ARG A 6 10.84 0.26 12.05
C ARG A 6 10.39 -0.08 10.64
N ILE A 7 9.73 -1.23 10.50
CA ILE A 7 9.16 -1.73 9.24
C ILE A 7 7.66 -1.90 9.45
N ALA A 8 6.87 -1.09 8.76
CA ALA A 8 5.42 -1.20 8.76
C ALA A 8 5.00 -2.09 7.57
N VAL A 9 4.51 -3.30 7.85
CA VAL A 9 4.13 -4.27 6.83
C VAL A 9 2.66 -4.04 6.47
N SER A 10 2.43 -3.34 5.35
CA SER A 10 1.09 -3.01 4.86
C SER A 10 0.50 -4.07 3.93
N GLY A 11 1.33 -4.89 3.31
CA GLY A 11 0.91 -5.85 2.29
C GLY A 11 2.10 -6.52 1.61
N SER A 12 1.80 -7.36 0.62
CA SER A 12 2.78 -8.24 -0.02
C SER A 12 2.44 -8.46 -1.50
N ILE A 13 2.24 -7.36 -2.25
CA ILE A 13 1.73 -7.41 -3.64
C ILE A 13 2.56 -8.29 -4.57
N SER A 14 3.87 -8.38 -4.34
CA SER A 14 4.77 -9.25 -5.11
C SER A 14 4.44 -10.74 -4.98
N LEU A 15 3.74 -11.14 -3.91
CA LEU A 15 3.40 -12.54 -3.63
C LEU A 15 2.01 -12.94 -4.13
N TYR A 16 1.16 -11.99 -4.53
CA TYR A 16 -0.26 -12.27 -4.75
C TYR A 16 -0.54 -13.24 -5.91
N ASN A 17 0.36 -13.32 -6.90
CA ASN A 17 0.23 -14.19 -8.06
C ASN A 17 1.23 -15.36 -8.04
N ASP A 18 1.98 -15.54 -6.95
CA ASP A 18 2.94 -16.63 -6.85
C ASP A 18 2.21 -17.96 -6.69
N THR A 19 2.60 -18.96 -7.49
CA THR A 19 2.09 -20.34 -7.39
C THR A 19 2.91 -21.19 -6.42
N THR A 20 4.07 -20.70 -6.02
CA THR A 20 5.02 -21.39 -5.12
C THR A 20 5.63 -20.40 -4.14
N PRO A 21 5.99 -20.83 -2.91
CA PRO A 21 6.61 -19.92 -1.93
C PRO A 21 7.94 -19.33 -2.43
N GLN A 22 8.09 -18.01 -2.32
CA GLN A 22 9.35 -17.32 -2.60
C GLN A 22 10.37 -17.63 -1.50
N SER A 23 11.61 -17.92 -1.92
CA SER A 23 12.76 -18.02 -1.01
C SER A 23 13.45 -16.67 -0.87
N GLY A 24 13.92 -16.34 0.33
CA GLY A 24 14.66 -15.10 0.58
C GLY A 24 15.63 -15.23 1.76
N PRO A 25 16.59 -14.28 1.89
CA PRO A 25 17.56 -14.29 2.97
C PRO A 25 16.88 -14.17 4.34
N TYR A 26 17.42 -14.86 5.33
CA TYR A 26 16.92 -14.78 6.70
C TYR A 26 17.10 -13.37 7.27
N VAL A 27 16.00 -12.72 7.64
CA VAL A 27 16.02 -11.36 8.20
C VAL A 27 16.52 -11.30 9.65
N HIS A 28 16.55 -12.43 10.37
CA HIS A 28 16.82 -12.52 11.80
C HIS A 28 18.13 -11.83 12.23
N VAL A 29 19.23 -12.05 11.50
CA VAL A 29 20.54 -11.45 11.82
C VAL A 29 20.46 -9.93 11.83
N ASN A 30 19.82 -9.34 10.81
CA ASN A 30 19.61 -7.90 10.75
C ASN A 30 18.66 -7.39 11.83
N MET A 31 17.59 -8.14 12.13
CA MET A 31 16.63 -7.78 13.18
C MET A 31 17.31 -7.71 14.55
N VAL A 32 18.17 -8.68 14.89
CA VAL A 32 18.89 -8.76 16.17
C VAL A 32 19.95 -7.68 16.27
N LEU A 33 20.90 -7.63 15.33
CA LEU A 33 22.04 -6.71 15.40
C LEU A 33 21.60 -5.24 15.38
N LYS A 34 20.56 -4.93 14.61
CA LYS A 34 20.03 -3.56 14.47
C LYS A 34 18.84 -3.27 15.36
N GLN A 35 18.39 -4.23 16.17
CA GLN A 35 17.27 -4.08 17.10
C GLN A 35 16.01 -3.52 16.42
N LEU A 36 15.65 -4.12 15.28
CA LEU A 36 14.56 -3.63 14.44
C LEU A 36 13.19 -4.04 14.99
N LYS A 37 12.16 -3.24 14.70
CA LYS A 37 10.75 -3.62 14.89
C LYS A 37 10.07 -3.81 13.54
N MET A 38 9.50 -4.99 13.30
CA MET A 38 8.67 -5.27 12.14
C MET A 38 7.24 -5.54 12.61
N GLU A 39 6.26 -4.80 12.10
CA GLU A 39 4.87 -4.94 12.54
C GLU A 39 3.91 -4.89 11.35
N GLY A 40 3.06 -5.93 11.25
CA GLY A 40 1.94 -5.96 10.31
C GLY A 40 0.77 -5.14 10.80
N PHE A 41 0.14 -4.40 9.87
CA PHE A 41 -1.01 -3.58 10.16
C PHE A 41 -2.09 -3.75 9.09
N VAL A 42 -3.36 -3.70 9.51
CA VAL A 42 -4.53 -3.70 8.63
C VAL A 42 -5.44 -2.56 9.04
N TYR A 43 -5.96 -1.81 8.05
CA TYR A 43 -6.82 -0.65 8.27
C TYR A 43 -7.94 -0.92 9.29
N GLY A 44 -8.52 -2.12 9.26
CA GLY A 44 -9.59 -2.56 10.17
C GLY A 44 -9.27 -2.38 11.67
N ARG A 45 -8.01 -2.51 12.08
CA ARG A 45 -7.58 -2.35 13.50
C ARG A 45 -7.73 -0.90 13.99
N TRP A 46 -7.80 0.09 13.10
CA TRP A 46 -7.87 1.52 13.43
C TRP A 46 -9.16 2.21 12.96
N LYS A 47 -10.24 1.46 12.74
CA LYS A 47 -11.55 2.03 12.34
C LYS A 47 -12.02 3.17 13.25
N HIS A 48 -11.73 3.11 14.55
CA HIS A 48 -12.05 4.15 15.54
C HIS A 48 -11.39 5.51 15.25
N LYS A 49 -10.35 5.56 14.40
CA LYS A 49 -9.67 6.80 13.98
C LYS A 49 -10.09 7.31 12.60
N ASN A 50 -11.05 6.65 11.96
CA ASN A 50 -11.36 6.90 10.55
C ASN A 50 -11.84 8.34 10.31
N GLU A 51 -12.79 8.81 11.11
CA GLU A 51 -13.36 10.16 10.97
C GLU A 51 -12.30 11.25 11.12
N GLU A 52 -11.54 11.22 12.22
CA GLU A 52 -10.43 12.15 12.47
C GLU A 52 -9.40 12.12 11.33
N SER A 53 -9.03 10.93 10.88
CA SER A 53 -8.04 10.75 9.81
C SER A 53 -8.54 11.30 8.48
N LEU A 54 -9.81 11.08 8.15
CA LEU A 54 -10.43 11.57 6.92
C LEU A 54 -10.46 13.09 6.89
N LEU A 55 -10.92 13.73 7.97
CA LEU A 55 -10.96 15.19 8.09
C LEU A 55 -9.58 15.81 7.91
N ARG A 56 -8.55 15.21 8.52
CA ARG A 56 -7.16 15.67 8.38
C ARG A 56 -6.64 15.54 6.96
N LEU A 57 -6.89 14.40 6.31
CA LEU A 57 -6.46 14.18 4.91
C LEU A 57 -7.17 15.13 3.94
N MET A 58 -8.47 15.40 4.14
CA MET A 58 -9.22 16.39 3.37
C MET A 58 -8.67 17.80 3.55
N ALA A 59 -8.30 18.18 4.77
CA ALA A 59 -7.68 19.48 5.04
C ALA A 59 -6.36 19.62 4.26
N TRP A 60 -5.47 18.62 4.32
CA TRP A 60 -4.21 18.65 3.57
C TRP A 60 -4.41 18.69 2.06
N MET A 61 -5.47 18.05 1.54
CA MET A 61 -5.80 18.11 0.13
C MET A 61 -6.25 19.53 -0.28
N LYS A 62 -7.11 20.17 0.52
CA LYS A 62 -7.55 21.56 0.30
C LYS A 62 -6.40 22.56 0.43
N GLU A 63 -5.48 22.33 1.35
CA GLU A 63 -4.27 23.16 1.56
C GLU A 63 -3.18 22.91 0.52
N GLY A 64 -3.34 21.95 -0.40
CA GLY A 64 -2.33 21.58 -1.40
C GLY A 64 -1.11 20.84 -0.85
N LYS A 65 -1.14 20.43 0.43
CA LYS A 65 -0.09 19.62 1.09
C LYS A 65 -0.14 18.15 0.68
N LEU A 66 -1.29 17.68 0.21
CA LEU A 66 -1.49 16.33 -0.30
C LEU A 66 -1.95 16.39 -1.76
N LYS A 67 -1.17 15.81 -2.67
CA LYS A 67 -1.53 15.65 -4.08
C LYS A 67 -1.94 14.19 -4.33
N CYS A 68 -3.11 13.97 -4.91
CA CYS A 68 -3.55 12.66 -5.38
C CYS A 68 -3.40 12.59 -6.90
N SER A 69 -2.74 11.54 -7.38
CA SER A 69 -2.73 11.15 -8.78
C SER A 69 -3.64 9.95 -8.96
N GLU A 70 -4.46 9.99 -9.99
CA GLU A 70 -5.41 8.93 -10.33
C GLU A 70 -5.14 8.45 -11.75
N HIS A 71 -5.26 7.14 -11.95
CA HIS A 71 -5.29 6.53 -13.26
C HIS A 71 -6.71 6.04 -13.50
N ILE A 72 -7.43 6.71 -14.41
CA ILE A 72 -8.86 6.50 -14.63
C ILE A 72 -9.08 5.65 -15.87
N THR A 73 -9.73 4.50 -15.69
CA THR A 73 -10.28 3.68 -16.78
C THR A 73 -11.78 3.92 -16.86
N THR A 74 -12.31 4.26 -18.03
CA THR A 74 -13.75 4.49 -18.23
C THR A 74 -14.45 3.20 -18.68
N GLY A 75 -15.65 2.95 -18.17
CA GLY A 75 -16.48 1.80 -18.55
C GLY A 75 -16.30 0.61 -17.60
N PHE A 76 -17.42 0.06 -17.11
CA PHE A 76 -17.42 -1.11 -16.23
C PHE A 76 -16.85 -2.34 -16.93
N GLU A 77 -17.12 -2.47 -18.23
CA GLU A 77 -16.60 -3.51 -19.11
C GLU A 77 -15.07 -3.59 -19.14
N ASN A 78 -14.38 -2.48 -18.84
CA ASN A 78 -12.92 -2.40 -18.82
C ASN A 78 -12.30 -2.75 -17.46
N MET A 79 -13.11 -3.12 -16.45
CA MET A 79 -12.64 -3.39 -15.09
C MET A 79 -11.57 -4.48 -15.02
N SER A 80 -11.74 -5.57 -15.77
CA SER A 80 -10.77 -6.69 -15.79
C SER A 80 -9.40 -6.25 -16.32
N ALA A 81 -9.39 -5.47 -17.40
CA ALA A 81 -8.17 -4.92 -17.97
C ALA A 81 -7.49 -3.93 -17.01
N ALA A 82 -8.28 -3.05 -16.37
CA ALA A 82 -7.78 -2.11 -15.37
C ALA A 82 -7.12 -2.82 -14.16
N PHE A 83 -7.73 -3.92 -13.69
CA PHE A 83 -7.21 -4.69 -12.58
C PHE A 83 -5.89 -5.40 -12.93
N ILE A 84 -5.80 -5.99 -14.13
CA ILE A 84 -4.56 -6.63 -14.61
C ILE A 84 -3.45 -5.59 -14.77
N GLY A 85 -3.75 -4.43 -15.36
CA GLY A 85 -2.78 -3.34 -15.52
C GLY A 85 -2.23 -2.85 -14.17
N MET A 86 -3.10 -2.72 -13.17
CA MET A 86 -2.70 -2.36 -11.80
C MET A 86 -1.67 -3.34 -11.22
N LEU A 87 -1.86 -4.64 -11.43
CA LEU A 87 -0.94 -5.68 -10.94
C LEU A 87 0.36 -5.75 -11.75
N LYS A 88 0.35 -5.33 -13.03
CA LYS A 88 1.54 -5.24 -13.88
C LYS A 88 2.37 -3.98 -13.64
N GLY A 89 1.81 -2.98 -12.97
CA GLY A 89 2.47 -1.69 -12.73
C GLY A 89 2.25 -0.68 -13.85
N ASP A 90 1.21 -0.83 -14.68
CA ASP A 90 0.90 0.07 -15.79
C ASP A 90 0.31 1.42 -15.32
N ASN A 91 -0.08 1.52 -14.05
CA ASN A 91 -0.79 2.67 -13.49
C ASN A 91 0.17 3.61 -12.72
N ILE A 92 0.05 4.91 -12.96
CA ILE A 92 0.63 5.95 -12.11
C ILE A 92 -0.46 6.52 -11.20
N GLY A 93 -0.35 6.26 -9.90
CA GLY A 93 -1.33 6.69 -8.91
C GLY A 93 -2.44 5.68 -8.68
N LYS A 94 -3.56 6.14 -8.11
CA LYS A 94 -4.68 5.28 -7.74
C LYS A 94 -5.45 4.83 -8.98
N ALA A 95 -5.52 3.52 -9.23
CA ALA A 95 -6.38 2.95 -10.26
C ALA A 95 -7.87 3.12 -9.88
N ILE A 96 -8.65 3.75 -10.75
CA ILE A 96 -10.08 4.03 -10.60
C ILE A 96 -10.81 3.60 -11.88
N VAL A 97 -11.92 2.87 -11.73
CA VAL A 97 -12.86 2.60 -12.83
C VAL A 97 -14.02 3.57 -12.72
N LYS A 98 -14.22 4.41 -13.73
CA LYS A 98 -15.35 5.32 -13.86
C LYS A 98 -16.47 4.62 -14.63
N VAL A 99 -17.61 4.41 -13.96
CA VAL A 99 -18.82 3.80 -14.53
C VAL A 99 -19.79 4.89 -14.98
#